data_AF-A0A8K0WMC7-F1
#
_entry.id   AF-A0A8K0WMC7-F1
#
_cell.length_a   1.000
_cell.length_b   1.000
_cell.length_c   1.000
_cell.angle_alpha   90.00
_cell.angle_beta   90.00
_cell.angle_gamma   90.00
#
_symmetry.space_group_name_H-M   'P 1'
#
loop_
_entity.id
_entity.type
_entity.pdbx_description
1 polymer ?
#
loop_
_entity_poly.entity_id
_entity_poly.type
_entity_poly.pdbx_seq_one_letter_code
_entity_poly.pdbx_strand_id
1 'polypeptide(L)'
;MADTTAQKWKEIGRGTFGVVFTTDAPDIAVKKTFNGSDKLATEFEHGLAASFAATTIGPLLRHEFPGPVPRVPWYQSSRGIQHPSKDAWWIANQGRLPSTNGDDVPNGVFLFERIPPVPRPLQEALIRRFWKTHEEQQAMLNDEDNRDCMIRPYLQERWAYYEGKGRRKRLNNEQKESLRNFPAYLDDLQRMGIDCHHVARQIALGLAVGHWEAQLDMTDVEYVIAGRSKRAFTTLRSHCIALYDKPSLDNRTIFPTAEEQQQQSYGLPANTQMWVVDFDKCSRVRVWDSTLSKDIRRLAEGINANDPYYPGPLPDTNFGWEVFITFTETYIKAGRCILRHTFEKVATGDEQLQHVLQRPAMVMREWTKIVMNAKKTQEREVYDARMKIRKIEGWEKPAWLIDKMA
;
A
#
# COMPACT_ATOMS: atom_id res chain seq x y z
N MET A 1 -36.39 23.19 9.30
CA MET A 1 -35.53 23.16 10.51
C MET A 1 -34.48 22.10 10.26
N ALA A 2 -33.20 22.46 10.25
CA ALA A 2 -32.14 21.48 10.09
C ALA A 2 -32.14 20.57 11.34
N ASP A 3 -32.19 19.27 11.13
CA ASP A 3 -32.13 18.27 12.19
C ASP A 3 -30.76 18.35 12.88
N THR A 4 -30.71 19.03 14.02
CA THR A 4 -29.51 19.21 14.84
C THR A 4 -29.07 17.93 15.55
N THR A 5 -29.77 16.81 15.35
CA THR A 5 -29.38 15.49 15.87
C THR A 5 -28.57 14.66 14.87
N ALA A 6 -28.47 15.09 13.60
CA ALA A 6 -27.72 14.37 12.58
C ALA A 6 -26.20 14.42 12.85
N GLN A 7 -25.59 13.24 12.91
CA GLN A 7 -24.18 13.11 13.28
C GLN A 7 -23.24 13.82 12.30
N LYS A 8 -22.29 14.62 12.81
CA LYS A 8 -21.29 15.32 11.98
C LYS A 8 -20.24 14.36 11.40
N TRP A 9 -19.71 14.72 10.24
CA TRP A 9 -18.53 14.07 9.66
C TRP A 9 -17.27 14.55 10.37
N LYS A 10 -16.45 13.62 10.86
CA LYS A 10 -15.13 13.87 11.45
C LYS A 10 -14.04 13.69 10.38
N GLU A 11 -13.14 14.66 10.28
CA GLU A 11 -11.91 14.53 9.49
C GLU A 11 -10.96 13.52 10.16
N ILE A 12 -10.45 12.57 9.36
CA ILE A 12 -9.51 11.54 9.82
C ILE A 12 -8.21 11.51 9.01
N GLY A 13 -8.09 12.38 8.00
CA GLY A 13 -6.86 12.53 7.22
C GLY A 13 -7.01 13.59 6.13
N ARG A 14 -5.94 14.32 5.87
CA ARG A 14 -5.86 15.33 4.82
C ARG A 14 -4.51 15.26 4.13
N GLY A 15 -4.55 15.14 2.81
CA GLY A 15 -3.36 15.13 1.95
C GLY A 15 -3.42 16.25 0.91
N THR A 16 -2.55 16.21 -0.09
CA THR A 16 -2.56 17.18 -1.20
C THR A 16 -3.71 16.93 -2.19
N PHE A 17 -4.18 15.69 -2.25
CA PHE A 17 -5.24 15.27 -3.17
C PHE A 17 -6.65 15.57 -2.65
N GLY A 18 -6.85 15.47 -1.35
CA GLY A 18 -8.16 15.56 -0.73
C GLY A 18 -8.14 15.33 0.77
N VAL A 19 -9.35 15.25 1.32
CA VAL A 19 -9.62 15.06 2.74
C VAL A 19 -10.53 13.85 2.93
N VAL A 20 -10.26 13.08 3.98
CA VAL A 20 -10.98 11.87 4.33
C VAL A 20 -11.80 12.12 5.59
N PHE A 21 -13.07 11.77 5.52
CA PHE A 21 -14.03 11.88 6.62
C PHE A 21 -14.59 10.53 7.02
N THR A 22 -15.08 10.45 8.26
CA THR A 22 -15.88 9.33 8.75
C THR A 22 -17.02 9.84 9.63
N THR A 23 -17.95 8.95 9.96
CA THR A 23 -18.98 9.14 10.99
C THR A 23 -18.79 8.08 12.09
N ASP A 24 -19.72 7.94 13.02
CA ASP A 24 -19.68 6.86 14.03
C ASP A 24 -20.05 5.53 13.39
N ALA A 25 -20.50 5.53 12.12
CA ALA A 25 -20.54 4.33 11.31
C ALA A 25 -19.11 3.77 11.18
N PRO A 26 -18.80 2.64 11.84
CA PRO A 26 -17.42 2.21 12.06
C PRO A 26 -16.70 1.77 10.79
N ASP A 27 -17.43 1.58 9.67
CA ASP A 27 -16.94 0.86 8.51
C ASP A 27 -16.87 1.71 7.22
N ILE A 28 -17.29 2.98 7.24
CA ILE A 28 -17.35 3.83 6.05
C ILE A 28 -16.49 5.09 6.22
N ALA A 29 -15.68 5.34 5.19
CA ALA A 29 -14.97 6.59 4.98
C ALA A 29 -15.43 7.25 3.67
N VAL A 30 -15.31 8.57 3.61
CA VAL A 30 -15.58 9.39 2.43
C VAL A 30 -14.32 10.17 2.12
N LYS A 31 -13.78 10.07 0.90
CA LYS A 31 -12.73 10.98 0.43
C LYS A 31 -13.37 12.03 -0.46
N LYS A 32 -13.16 13.29 -0.12
CA LYS A 32 -13.48 14.46 -0.95
C LYS A 32 -12.20 14.96 -1.59
N THR A 33 -12.20 15.16 -2.90
CA THR A 33 -11.01 15.67 -3.60
C THR A 33 -10.98 17.19 -3.62
N PHE A 34 -9.77 17.75 -3.62
CA PHE A 34 -9.58 19.17 -3.89
C PHE A 34 -9.53 19.46 -5.39
N ASN A 35 -9.08 18.47 -6.17
CA ASN A 35 -8.94 18.55 -7.62
C ASN A 35 -10.21 18.08 -8.36
N GLY A 36 -10.29 18.40 -9.66
CA GLY A 36 -11.44 18.12 -10.52
C GLY A 36 -11.79 16.64 -10.72
N SER A 37 -12.91 16.41 -11.40
CA SER A 37 -13.59 15.11 -11.60
C SER A 37 -12.68 13.98 -12.09
N ASP A 38 -11.70 14.27 -12.94
CA ASP A 38 -10.98 13.24 -13.69
C ASP A 38 -10.03 12.43 -12.79
N LYS A 39 -9.33 13.11 -11.87
CA LYS A 39 -8.46 12.41 -10.93
C LYS A 39 -9.24 11.60 -9.89
N LEU A 40 -10.43 12.07 -9.50
CA LEU A 40 -11.31 11.30 -8.63
C LEU A 40 -11.82 10.05 -9.33
N ALA A 41 -12.21 10.14 -10.59
CA ALA A 41 -12.60 8.97 -11.38
C ALA A 41 -11.43 7.97 -11.47
N THR A 42 -10.22 8.47 -11.72
CA THR A 42 -9.00 7.65 -11.75
C THR A 42 -8.76 6.91 -10.43
N GLU A 43 -8.76 7.61 -9.29
CA GLU A 43 -8.56 6.96 -7.99
C GLU A 43 -9.68 5.94 -7.69
N PHE A 44 -10.93 6.28 -7.97
CA PHE A 44 -12.07 5.38 -7.74
C PHE A 44 -11.97 4.12 -8.59
N GLU A 45 -11.71 4.25 -9.89
CA GLU A 45 -11.61 3.13 -10.82
C GLU A 45 -10.42 2.21 -10.52
N HIS A 46 -9.25 2.79 -10.23
CA HIS A 46 -8.05 2.02 -9.91
C HIS A 46 -8.15 1.37 -8.52
N GLY A 47 -8.65 2.09 -7.52
CA GLY A 47 -8.92 1.53 -6.19
C GLY A 47 -9.95 0.41 -6.23
N LEU A 48 -11.02 0.56 -7.01
CA LEU A 48 -12.00 -0.50 -7.22
C LEU A 48 -11.35 -1.73 -7.88
N ALA A 49 -10.56 -1.54 -8.94
CA ALA A 49 -9.86 -2.63 -9.61
C ALA A 49 -8.88 -3.36 -8.68
N ALA A 50 -8.10 -2.62 -7.89
CA ALA A 50 -7.17 -3.18 -6.92
C ALA A 50 -7.89 -3.94 -5.79
N SER A 51 -9.02 -3.41 -5.29
CA SER A 51 -9.83 -4.09 -4.27
C SER A 51 -10.44 -5.40 -4.76
N PHE A 52 -10.90 -5.41 -6.02
CA PHE A 52 -11.41 -6.61 -6.68
C PHE A 52 -10.31 -7.64 -6.92
N ALA A 53 -9.15 -7.19 -7.40
CA ALA A 53 -7.97 -8.03 -7.62
C ALA A 53 -7.52 -8.73 -6.33
N ALA A 54 -7.32 -7.97 -5.26
CA ALA A 54 -6.90 -8.50 -3.96
C ALA A 54 -7.91 -9.51 -3.39
N THR A 55 -9.21 -9.27 -3.59
CA THR A 55 -10.28 -10.19 -3.15
C THR A 55 -10.29 -11.48 -3.96
N THR A 56 -10.13 -11.39 -5.28
CA THR A 56 -10.22 -12.52 -6.21
C THR A 56 -9.04 -13.45 -6.06
N ILE A 57 -7.83 -12.91 -5.99
CA ILE A 57 -6.59 -13.68 -5.96
C ILE A 57 -6.12 -14.02 -4.54
N GLY A 58 -6.74 -13.39 -3.53
CA GLY A 58 -6.41 -13.59 -2.11
C GLY A 58 -6.38 -15.04 -1.65
N PRO A 59 -7.39 -15.90 -1.95
CA PRO A 59 -7.36 -17.32 -1.60
C PRO A 59 -6.17 -18.08 -2.20
N LEU A 60 -5.82 -17.81 -3.46
CA LEU A 60 -4.66 -18.42 -4.11
C LEU A 60 -3.37 -18.04 -3.38
N LEU A 61 -3.18 -16.75 -3.09
CA LEU A 61 -1.96 -16.30 -2.41
C LEU A 61 -1.87 -16.79 -0.97
N ARG A 62 -2.98 -16.91 -0.24
CA ARG A 62 -2.98 -17.49 1.13
C ARG A 62 -2.58 -18.96 1.15
N HIS A 63 -2.85 -19.71 0.09
CA HIS A 63 -2.35 -21.08 -0.06
C HIS A 63 -0.84 -21.12 -0.31
N GLU A 64 -0.32 -20.18 -1.09
CA GLU A 64 1.08 -20.18 -1.54
C GLU A 64 2.08 -19.50 -0.59
N PHE A 65 1.59 -18.65 0.32
CA PHE A 65 2.41 -17.82 1.19
C PHE A 65 1.95 -17.88 2.64
N PRO A 66 2.88 -17.98 3.61
CA PRO A 66 2.53 -17.93 5.03
C PRO A 66 2.20 -16.50 5.45
N GLY A 67 0.91 -16.25 5.74
CA GLY A 67 0.40 -14.98 6.25
C GLY A 67 -0.72 -14.38 5.40
N PRO A 68 -1.34 -13.28 5.87
CA PRO A 68 -2.38 -12.59 5.10
C PRO A 68 -1.80 -11.96 3.83
N VAL A 69 -2.66 -11.59 2.88
CA VAL A 69 -2.31 -10.70 1.77
C VAL A 69 -2.66 -9.28 2.20
N PRO A 70 -1.92 -8.23 1.80
CA PRO A 70 -2.32 -6.86 2.07
C PRO A 70 -3.73 -6.59 1.60
N ARG A 71 -4.45 -5.76 2.36
CA ARG A 71 -5.82 -5.41 2.05
C ARG A 71 -5.88 -4.10 1.30
N VAL A 72 -6.75 -4.02 0.31
CA VAL A 72 -7.13 -2.75 -0.31
C VAL A 72 -8.49 -2.36 0.26
N PRO A 73 -8.71 -1.11 0.70
CA PRO A 73 -10.03 -0.67 1.12
C PRO A 73 -11.07 -0.92 0.04
N TRP A 74 -12.27 -1.34 0.42
CA TRP A 74 -13.33 -1.58 -0.53
C TRP A 74 -13.94 -0.27 -1.05
N TYR A 75 -13.81 0.03 -2.34
CA TYR A 75 -14.43 1.19 -2.98
C TYR A 75 -15.91 0.89 -3.29
N GLN A 76 -16.82 1.73 -2.79
CA GLN A 76 -18.26 1.45 -2.81
C GLN A 76 -18.99 2.24 -3.90
N SER A 77 -18.83 3.56 -3.92
CA SER A 77 -19.50 4.42 -4.90
C SER A 77 -18.82 5.78 -5.01
N SER A 78 -18.80 6.37 -6.21
CA SER A 78 -18.49 7.78 -6.43
C SER A 78 -19.76 8.62 -6.51
N ARG A 79 -19.71 9.87 -6.05
CA ARG A 79 -20.84 10.83 -6.03
C ARG A 79 -20.35 12.21 -6.48
N GLY A 80 -21.26 13.01 -7.04
CA GLY A 80 -21.01 14.42 -7.34
C GLY A 80 -19.92 14.69 -8.39
N ILE A 81 -19.67 13.76 -9.33
CA ILE A 81 -18.63 13.94 -10.37
C ILE A 81 -19.00 15.06 -11.35
N GLN A 82 -20.24 15.08 -11.84
CA GLN A 82 -20.68 16.04 -12.87
C GLN A 82 -21.40 17.25 -12.26
N HIS A 83 -22.31 17.01 -11.31
CA HIS A 83 -23.13 18.05 -10.69
C HIS A 83 -23.13 17.93 -9.17
N PRO A 84 -21.99 18.19 -8.49
CA PRO A 84 -21.87 17.97 -7.06
C PRO A 84 -22.94 18.69 -6.22
N SER A 85 -23.32 19.92 -6.58
CA SER A 85 -24.36 20.68 -5.85
C SER A 85 -25.78 20.15 -6.00
N LYS A 86 -26.05 19.28 -6.99
CA LYS A 86 -27.35 18.63 -7.21
C LYS A 86 -27.34 17.16 -6.79
N ASP A 87 -26.20 16.64 -6.33
CA ASP A 87 -26.08 15.25 -5.93
C ASP A 87 -26.80 15.01 -4.60
N ALA A 88 -27.60 13.94 -4.54
CA ALA A 88 -28.39 13.61 -3.35
C ALA A 88 -27.53 13.39 -2.10
N TRP A 89 -26.31 12.86 -2.26
CA TRP A 89 -25.38 12.69 -1.15
C TRP A 89 -24.96 14.06 -0.58
N TRP A 90 -24.64 15.03 -1.44
CA TRP A 90 -24.29 16.39 -1.01
C TRP A 90 -25.47 17.10 -0.36
N ILE A 91 -26.66 17.05 -0.97
CA ILE A 91 -27.88 17.64 -0.39
C ILE A 91 -28.12 17.11 1.04
N ALA A 92 -27.87 15.82 1.27
CA ALA A 92 -28.05 15.19 2.58
C ALA A 92 -26.90 15.42 3.59
N ASN A 93 -25.67 15.70 3.13
CA ASN A 93 -24.47 15.69 3.99
C ASN A 93 -23.74 17.03 4.08
N GLN A 94 -24.07 18.01 3.24
CA GLN A 94 -23.36 19.30 3.18
C GLN A 94 -23.30 19.99 4.55
N GLY A 95 -24.44 20.13 5.23
CA GLY A 95 -24.51 20.76 6.56
C GLY A 95 -23.89 19.93 7.70
N ARG A 96 -23.45 18.70 7.41
CA ARG A 96 -22.81 17.79 8.38
C ARG A 96 -21.28 17.80 8.27
N LEU A 97 -20.73 18.40 7.22
CA LEU A 97 -19.28 18.53 7.01
C LEU A 97 -18.73 19.77 7.72
N PRO A 98 -17.44 19.77 8.12
CA PRO A 98 -16.79 20.96 8.67
C PRO A 98 -16.75 22.11 7.65
N SER A 99 -17.11 23.32 8.05
CA SER A 99 -17.01 24.51 7.19
C SER A 99 -15.68 25.25 7.33
N THR A 100 -14.86 24.93 8.35
CA THR A 100 -13.63 25.65 8.71
C THR A 100 -12.62 25.73 7.57
N ASN A 101 -12.56 24.70 6.71
CA ASN A 101 -11.65 24.63 5.55
C ASN A 101 -12.41 24.61 4.20
N GLY A 102 -13.69 25.00 4.18
CA GLY A 102 -14.53 24.88 2.99
C GLY A 102 -14.85 23.43 2.59
N ASP A 103 -14.79 22.50 3.54
CA ASP A 103 -15.06 21.09 3.25
C ASP A 103 -16.54 20.82 2.97
N ASP A 104 -17.43 21.74 3.36
CA ASP A 104 -18.85 21.80 3.03
C ASP A 104 -19.15 22.31 1.60
N VAL A 105 -18.14 22.74 0.82
CA VAL A 105 -18.34 23.11 -0.59
C VAL A 105 -18.48 21.84 -1.45
N PRO A 106 -19.57 21.65 -2.22
CA PRO A 106 -19.76 20.43 -3.02
C PRO A 106 -18.65 20.17 -4.05
N ASN A 107 -18.10 18.95 -4.06
CA ASN A 107 -17.14 18.47 -5.06
C ASN A 107 -17.29 16.94 -5.26
N GLY A 108 -16.54 16.33 -6.18
CA GLY A 108 -16.47 14.87 -6.29
C GLY A 108 -16.11 14.23 -4.95
N VAL A 109 -16.85 13.19 -4.57
CA VAL A 109 -16.51 12.33 -3.43
C VAL A 109 -16.59 10.86 -3.83
N PHE A 110 -15.87 10.00 -3.12
CA PHE A 110 -16.14 8.58 -3.14
C PHE A 110 -16.21 8.00 -1.74
N LEU A 111 -17.05 6.97 -1.60
CA LEU A 111 -17.26 6.20 -0.39
C LEU A 111 -16.45 4.93 -0.49
N PHE A 112 -15.75 4.60 0.59
CA PHE A 112 -14.92 3.41 0.66
C PHE A 112 -14.88 2.86 2.09
N GLU A 113 -14.33 1.67 2.24
CA GLU A 113 -14.13 1.06 3.54
C GLU A 113 -13.23 1.92 4.43
N ARG A 114 -13.69 2.18 5.65
CA ARG A 114 -12.86 2.81 6.67
C ARG A 114 -11.74 1.86 7.10
N ILE A 115 -10.50 2.33 7.04
CA ILE A 115 -9.37 1.67 7.68
C ILE A 115 -9.43 1.97 9.18
N PRO A 116 -9.57 0.96 10.06
CA PRO A 116 -9.52 1.19 11.49
C PRO A 116 -8.12 1.67 11.90
N PRO A 117 -8.01 2.60 12.87
CA PRO A 117 -6.72 3.01 13.36
C PRO A 117 -5.98 1.87 14.06
N VAL A 118 -4.67 2.04 14.23
CA VAL A 118 -3.84 1.17 15.06
C VAL A 118 -4.47 1.02 16.46
N PRO A 119 -4.54 -0.19 17.06
CA PRO A 119 -5.13 -0.39 18.38
C PRO A 119 -4.49 0.47 19.47
N ARG A 120 -5.30 0.98 20.41
CA ARG A 120 -4.84 1.89 21.49
C ARG A 120 -3.61 1.39 22.27
N PRO A 121 -3.50 0.10 22.67
CA PRO A 121 -2.30 -0.38 23.35
C PRO A 121 -1.02 -0.22 22.52
N LEU A 122 -1.12 -0.35 21.20
CA LEU A 122 0.02 -0.12 20.31
C LEU A 122 0.31 1.36 20.09
N GLN A 123 -0.72 2.22 20.04
CA GLN A 123 -0.52 3.68 20.05
C GLN A 123 0.25 4.12 21.31
N GLU A 124 -0.14 3.61 22.48
CA GLU A 124 0.55 3.89 23.75
C GLU A 124 1.99 3.37 23.76
N ALA A 125 2.23 2.18 23.19
CA ALA A 125 3.57 1.63 23.05
C ALA A 125 4.45 2.48 22.12
N LEU A 126 3.91 2.96 21.00
CA LEU A 126 4.59 3.92 20.11
C LEU A 126 4.94 5.21 20.87
N ILE A 127 3.96 5.76 21.60
CA ILE A 127 4.15 7.00 22.36
C ILE A 127 5.27 6.86 23.40
N ARG A 128 5.25 5.80 24.21
CA ARG A 128 6.29 5.52 25.20
C ARG A 128 7.67 5.28 24.58
N ARG A 129 7.72 4.78 23.34
CA ARG A 129 8.97 4.46 22.64
C ARG A 129 9.63 5.69 22.04
N PHE A 130 8.85 6.60 21.46
CA PHE A 130 9.36 7.71 20.66
C PHE A 130 9.28 9.08 21.36
N TRP A 131 8.47 9.25 22.41
CA TRP A 131 8.40 10.49 23.19
C TRP A 131 9.02 10.30 24.57
N LYS A 132 9.86 11.24 25.00
CA LYS A 132 10.79 11.03 26.13
C LYS A 132 10.20 11.50 27.45
N THR A 133 9.48 12.62 27.45
CA THR A 133 8.94 13.21 28.68
C THR A 133 7.51 12.73 28.91
N HIS A 134 7.10 12.72 30.18
CA HIS A 134 5.72 12.36 30.52
C HIS A 134 4.73 13.38 29.94
N GLU A 135 5.10 14.65 29.90
CA GLU A 135 4.29 15.75 29.36
C GLU A 135 4.04 15.57 27.86
N GLU A 136 5.09 15.25 27.09
CA GLU A 136 4.98 14.93 25.66
C GLU A 136 4.07 13.73 25.41
N GLN A 137 4.23 12.67 26.21
CA GLN A 137 3.41 11.47 26.09
C GLN A 137 1.94 11.77 26.38
N GLN A 138 1.63 12.55 27.43
CA GLN A 138 0.26 12.96 27.73
C GLN A 138 -0.32 13.85 26.64
N ALA A 139 0.45 14.78 26.09
CA ALA A 139 0.02 15.62 24.96
C ALA A 139 -0.38 14.74 23.76
N MET A 140 0.43 13.73 23.42
CA MET A 140 0.12 12.81 22.32
C MET A 140 -1.08 11.92 22.58
N LEU A 141 -1.28 11.48 23.84
CA LEU A 141 -2.42 10.65 24.22
C LEU A 141 -3.75 11.40 24.22
N ASN A 142 -3.72 12.71 24.50
CA ASN A 142 -4.87 13.60 24.59
C ASN A 142 -5.25 14.26 23.27
N ASP A 143 -4.36 14.24 22.28
CA ASP A 143 -4.66 14.71 20.93
C ASP A 143 -5.68 13.78 20.24
N GLU A 144 -6.84 14.33 19.89
CA GLU A 144 -7.94 13.60 19.23
C GLU A 144 -7.57 13.15 17.80
N ASP A 145 -6.61 13.80 17.16
CA ASP A 145 -6.15 13.42 15.82
C ASP A 145 -5.32 12.14 15.86
N ASN A 146 -4.57 11.93 16.95
CA ASN A 146 -3.76 10.74 17.17
C ASN A 146 -4.60 9.47 17.37
N ARG A 147 -5.91 9.59 17.54
CA ARG A 147 -6.82 8.44 17.52
C ARG A 147 -6.93 7.79 16.14
N ASP A 148 -6.63 8.53 15.08
CA ASP A 148 -6.66 8.06 13.69
C ASP A 148 -5.27 7.55 13.23
N CYS A 149 -4.56 6.86 14.14
CA CYS A 149 -3.19 6.41 13.95
C CYS A 149 -3.04 5.38 12.82
N MET A 150 -2.05 5.58 11.95
CA MET A 150 -1.60 4.66 10.90
C MET A 150 -0.08 4.70 10.81
N ILE A 151 0.58 3.55 10.61
CA ILE A 151 2.04 3.48 10.49
C ILE A 151 2.42 3.32 9.02
N ARG A 152 3.34 4.14 8.51
CA ARG A 152 3.95 4.03 7.18
C ARG A 152 5.30 3.29 7.27
N PRO A 153 5.40 2.03 6.79
CA PRO A 153 6.61 1.23 6.92
C PRO A 153 7.58 1.50 5.75
N TYR A 154 8.63 2.28 5.99
CA TYR A 154 9.64 2.59 4.98
C TYR A 154 10.83 1.63 5.08
N LEU A 155 10.97 0.72 4.10
CA LEU A 155 12.01 -0.33 4.11
C LEU A 155 13.27 0.02 3.31
N GLN A 156 13.22 1.02 2.43
CA GLN A 156 14.39 1.41 1.62
C GLN A 156 15.46 2.13 2.43
N GLU A 157 15.05 2.81 3.49
CA GLU A 157 15.85 3.79 4.21
C GLU A 157 15.93 3.44 5.70
N ARG A 158 17.09 3.75 6.29
CA ARG A 158 17.30 3.73 7.74
C ARG A 158 17.39 5.16 8.24
N TRP A 159 16.83 5.41 9.42
CA TRP A 159 16.93 6.70 10.11
C TRP A 159 18.41 7.11 10.33
N ALA A 160 19.23 6.18 10.82
CA ALA A 160 20.64 6.43 11.17
C ALA A 160 21.53 6.86 9.98
N TYR A 161 21.15 6.58 8.72
CA TYR A 161 21.94 6.97 7.54
C TYR A 161 22.02 8.50 7.35
N TYR A 162 21.05 9.25 7.88
CA TYR A 162 21.01 10.71 7.80
C TYR A 162 21.94 11.41 8.80
N GLU A 163 22.35 10.75 9.89
CA GLU A 163 23.21 11.37 10.91
C GLU A 163 24.65 11.61 10.41
N GLY A 164 25.16 10.80 9.47
CA GLY A 164 26.56 10.83 9.05
C GLY A 164 26.92 11.78 7.89
N LYS A 165 25.95 12.40 7.21
CA LYS A 165 26.18 13.13 5.94
C LYS A 165 26.04 14.65 5.99
N GLY A 166 26.02 15.27 7.17
CA GLY A 166 26.00 16.75 7.28
C GLY A 166 24.74 17.43 6.70
N ARG A 167 23.84 16.70 6.03
CA ARG A 167 22.44 17.09 5.83
C ARG A 167 21.75 17.01 7.17
N ARG A 168 21.95 18.06 7.99
CA ARG A 168 21.12 18.39 9.15
C ARG A 168 19.69 18.66 8.67
N LYS A 169 18.95 17.60 8.37
CA LYS A 169 17.57 17.52 8.82
C LYS A 169 17.52 16.33 9.75
N ARG A 170 17.82 16.61 11.01
CA ARG A 170 17.13 15.90 12.08
C ARG A 170 15.63 15.97 11.70
N LEU A 171 15.01 14.86 11.34
CA LEU A 171 13.67 14.58 11.86
C LEU A 171 13.91 13.96 13.24
N ASN A 172 14.41 14.79 14.14
CA ASN A 172 14.37 14.54 15.57
C ASN A 172 12.99 13.98 15.95
N ASN A 173 12.87 13.36 17.13
CA ASN A 173 11.55 13.06 17.72
C ASN A 173 10.58 14.27 17.66
N GLU A 174 11.10 15.49 17.50
CA GLU A 174 10.38 16.74 17.21
C GLU A 174 9.50 16.72 15.94
N GLN A 175 9.70 15.83 14.95
CA GLN A 175 8.84 15.78 13.74
C GLN A 175 7.87 14.58 13.71
N LYS A 176 7.93 13.69 14.71
CA LYS A 176 6.81 12.80 15.02
C LYS A 176 5.78 13.63 15.79
N GLU A 177 5.20 14.60 15.09
CA GLU A 177 4.21 15.53 15.64
C GLU A 177 2.83 14.88 15.78
N SER A 178 2.62 13.75 15.09
CA SER A 178 1.37 13.01 15.09
C SER A 178 1.57 11.51 14.91
N LEU A 179 0.61 10.74 15.42
CA LEU A 179 0.41 9.33 15.13
C LEU A 179 -0.34 9.10 13.81
N ARG A 180 -0.95 10.14 13.21
CA ARG A 180 -1.49 10.05 11.85
C ARG A 180 -0.33 9.94 10.86
N ASN A 181 -0.39 8.95 9.96
CA ASN A 181 0.67 8.70 8.97
C ASN A 181 2.08 8.57 9.61
N PHE A 182 2.17 7.94 10.78
CA PHE A 182 3.40 7.80 11.55
C PHE A 182 4.50 7.12 10.71
N PRO A 183 5.60 7.81 10.38
CA PRO A 183 6.68 7.22 9.59
C PRO A 183 7.50 6.26 10.46
N ALA A 184 7.66 5.01 9.99
CA ALA A 184 8.48 3.99 10.62
C ALA A 184 9.50 3.45 9.61
N TYR A 185 10.74 3.91 9.73
CA TYR A 185 11.87 3.44 8.92
C TYR A 185 12.32 2.03 9.32
N LEU A 186 13.18 1.41 8.50
CA LEU A 186 13.60 0.03 8.70
C LEU A 186 14.13 -0.24 10.13
N ASP A 187 14.94 0.66 10.68
CA ASP A 187 15.47 0.54 12.04
C ASP A 187 14.44 0.86 13.13
N ASP A 188 13.45 1.70 12.85
CA ASP A 188 12.30 1.92 13.75
C ASP A 188 11.43 0.65 13.84
N LEU A 189 11.14 0.01 12.71
CA LEU A 189 10.40 -1.26 12.67
C LEU A 189 11.12 -2.35 13.47
N GLN A 190 12.45 -2.47 13.30
CA GLN A 190 13.26 -3.37 14.13
C GLN A 190 13.19 -3.02 15.61
N ARG A 191 13.32 -1.73 15.97
CA ARG A 191 13.22 -1.26 17.36
C ARG A 191 11.85 -1.48 17.98
N MET A 192 10.81 -1.59 17.16
CA MET A 192 9.43 -1.89 17.55
C MET A 192 9.16 -3.40 17.63
N GLY A 193 10.11 -4.25 17.22
CA GLY A 193 9.93 -5.70 17.15
C GLY A 193 8.99 -6.13 16.02
N ILE A 194 8.77 -5.28 15.01
CA ILE A 194 8.03 -5.66 13.80
C ILE A 194 8.98 -6.43 12.88
N ASP A 195 8.52 -7.58 12.37
CA ASP A 195 9.29 -8.41 11.45
C ASP A 195 9.35 -7.74 10.07
N CYS A 196 10.49 -7.11 9.77
CA CYS A 196 10.71 -6.44 8.48
C CYS A 196 10.66 -7.40 7.29
N HIS A 197 10.99 -8.69 7.46
CA HIS A 197 10.83 -9.68 6.38
C HIS A 197 9.35 -9.95 6.12
N HIS A 198 8.53 -10.03 7.18
CA HIS A 198 7.08 -10.13 7.01
C HIS A 198 6.50 -8.89 6.33
N VAL A 199 6.90 -7.68 6.74
CA VAL A 199 6.48 -6.43 6.09
C VAL A 199 6.87 -6.42 4.61
N ALA A 200 8.12 -6.80 4.29
CA ALA A 200 8.59 -6.93 2.91
C ALA A 200 7.76 -7.93 2.09
N ARG A 201 7.39 -9.07 2.68
CA ARG A 201 6.49 -10.06 2.04
C ARG A 201 5.13 -9.44 1.75
N GLN A 202 4.53 -8.75 2.72
CA GLN A 202 3.25 -8.07 2.52
C GLN A 202 3.34 -7.07 1.36
N ILE A 203 4.29 -6.13 1.38
CA ILE A 203 4.46 -5.13 0.33
C ILE A 203 4.67 -5.81 -1.04
N ALA A 204 5.49 -6.87 -1.11
CA ALA A 204 5.71 -7.64 -2.33
C ALA A 204 4.43 -8.29 -2.88
N LEU A 205 3.59 -8.85 -2.02
CA LEU A 205 2.29 -9.42 -2.40
C LEU A 205 1.34 -8.33 -2.92
N GLY A 206 1.25 -7.19 -2.24
CA GLY A 206 0.43 -6.06 -2.67
C GLY A 206 0.84 -5.54 -4.05
N LEU A 207 2.15 -5.37 -4.26
CA LEU A 207 2.70 -4.96 -5.56
C LEU A 207 2.41 -5.99 -6.66
N ALA A 208 2.55 -7.29 -6.36
CA ALA A 208 2.27 -8.36 -7.33
C ALA A 208 0.78 -8.41 -7.71
N VAL A 209 -0.13 -8.25 -6.75
CA VAL A 209 -1.57 -8.13 -7.02
C VAL A 209 -1.85 -6.91 -7.89
N GLY A 210 -1.27 -5.76 -7.55
CA GLY A 210 -1.40 -4.53 -8.31
C GLY A 210 -0.95 -4.65 -9.77
N HIS A 211 0.27 -5.16 -9.99
CA HIS A 211 0.83 -5.35 -11.31
C HIS A 211 0.09 -6.41 -12.12
N TRP A 212 -0.09 -7.60 -11.56
CA TRP A 212 -0.43 -8.77 -12.35
C TRP A 212 -1.92 -9.09 -12.36
N GLU A 213 -2.67 -8.76 -11.31
CA GLU A 213 -4.13 -9.00 -11.29
C GLU A 213 -4.90 -7.71 -11.60
N ALA A 214 -4.56 -6.60 -10.93
CA ALA A 214 -5.21 -5.32 -11.15
C ALA A 214 -4.73 -4.60 -12.42
N GLN A 215 -3.58 -5.01 -12.97
CA GLN A 215 -2.98 -4.45 -14.19
C GLN A 215 -2.69 -2.95 -14.06
N LEU A 216 -2.12 -2.55 -12.93
CA LEU A 216 -1.71 -1.18 -12.63
C LEU A 216 -0.19 -1.08 -12.58
N ASP A 217 0.37 0.09 -12.89
CA ASP A 217 1.81 0.35 -12.69
C ASP A 217 2.20 0.65 -11.24
N MET A 218 1.21 0.73 -10.34
CA MET A 218 1.40 0.94 -8.90
C MET A 218 2.26 2.17 -8.59
N THR A 219 2.13 3.21 -9.42
CA THR A 219 2.80 4.49 -9.20
C THR A 219 2.13 5.24 -8.06
N ASP A 220 2.94 5.72 -7.11
CA ASP A 220 2.54 6.55 -5.96
C ASP A 220 1.51 5.90 -5.01
N VAL A 221 1.47 4.56 -4.96
CA VAL A 221 0.67 3.83 -3.98
C VAL A 221 1.33 3.87 -2.60
N GLU A 222 0.50 3.94 -1.57
CA GLU A 222 0.96 3.98 -0.19
C GLU A 222 0.66 2.67 0.54
N TYR A 223 1.57 2.29 1.44
CA TYR A 223 1.39 1.14 2.32
C TYR A 223 1.25 1.62 3.76
N VAL A 224 0.25 1.10 4.47
CA VAL A 224 0.05 1.43 5.88
C VAL A 224 -0.22 0.18 6.72
N ILE A 225 0.39 0.12 7.91
CA ILE A 225 0.01 -0.82 8.96
C ILE A 225 -1.03 -0.11 9.83
N ALA A 226 -2.23 -0.67 9.86
CA ALA A 226 -3.35 -0.12 10.62
C ALA A 226 -4.20 -1.24 11.21
N GLY A 227 -5.28 -0.89 11.90
CA GLY A 227 -6.15 -1.87 12.54
C GLY A 227 -6.75 -2.87 11.55
N ARG A 228 -7.01 -4.09 12.03
CA ARG A 228 -7.76 -5.10 11.26
C ARG A 228 -9.21 -4.71 11.13
N SER A 229 -9.76 -4.81 9.92
CA SER A 229 -11.21 -4.71 9.72
C SER A 229 -11.91 -5.89 10.38
N LYS A 230 -13.02 -5.61 11.08
CA LYS A 230 -13.90 -6.66 11.63
C LYS A 230 -14.77 -7.31 10.55
N ARG A 231 -14.76 -6.76 9.33
CA ARG A 231 -15.60 -7.22 8.22
C ARG A 231 -14.92 -8.39 7.50
N ALA A 232 -15.61 -9.53 7.46
CA ALA A 232 -15.15 -10.67 6.67
C ALA A 232 -15.11 -10.30 5.17
N PHE A 233 -14.06 -10.72 4.46
CA PHE A 233 -13.90 -10.55 3.01
C PHE A 233 -15.16 -10.98 2.22
N THR A 234 -15.90 -11.96 2.72
CA THR A 234 -17.09 -12.57 2.10
C THR A 234 -18.27 -11.61 1.98
N THR A 235 -18.53 -10.76 2.97
CA THR A 235 -19.72 -9.88 2.99
C THR A 235 -19.62 -8.75 1.95
N LEU A 236 -18.40 -8.37 1.56
CA LEU A 236 -18.13 -7.32 0.58
C LEU A 236 -18.31 -7.81 -0.87
N ARG A 237 -18.03 -9.10 -1.14
CA ARG A 237 -18.10 -9.71 -2.48
C ARG A 237 -19.52 -9.76 -3.05
N SER A 238 -20.53 -10.04 -2.23
CA SER A 238 -21.92 -10.25 -2.67
C SER A 238 -22.59 -8.99 -3.22
N HIS A 239 -22.21 -7.80 -2.73
CA HIS A 239 -22.83 -6.54 -3.13
C HIS A 239 -22.30 -6.00 -4.47
N CYS A 240 -21.13 -6.47 -4.92
CA CYS A 240 -20.39 -5.80 -5.99
C CYS A 240 -20.16 -6.64 -7.25
N ILE A 241 -20.34 -7.96 -7.20
CA ILE A 241 -20.51 -8.77 -8.43
C ILE A 241 -21.65 -8.18 -9.29
N ALA A 242 -22.68 -7.61 -8.67
CA ALA A 242 -23.77 -6.93 -9.37
C ALA A 242 -23.38 -5.60 -10.05
N LEU A 243 -22.25 -4.98 -9.70
CA LEU A 243 -21.81 -3.67 -10.23
C LEU A 243 -20.67 -3.77 -11.24
N TYR A 244 -19.93 -4.88 -11.24
CA TYR A 244 -18.76 -5.09 -12.10
C TYR A 244 -19.00 -6.32 -12.98
N ASP A 245 -19.96 -6.20 -13.91
CA ASP A 245 -20.29 -7.26 -14.85
C ASP A 245 -19.15 -7.41 -15.88
N LYS A 246 -18.18 -8.26 -15.54
CA LYS A 246 -17.29 -8.90 -16.51
C LYS A 246 -17.90 -10.27 -16.83
N PRO A 247 -18.28 -10.55 -18.09
CA PRO A 247 -18.73 -11.87 -18.49
C PRO A 247 -17.50 -12.80 -18.56
N SER A 248 -17.12 -13.44 -17.44
CA SER A 248 -16.25 -14.65 -17.38
C SER A 248 -15.71 -14.96 -15.96
N LEU A 249 -16.50 -14.78 -14.90
CA LEU A 249 -16.17 -15.35 -13.59
C LEU A 249 -17.10 -16.51 -13.29
N ASP A 250 -16.82 -17.64 -13.93
CA ASP A 250 -17.44 -18.90 -13.58
C ASP A 250 -17.21 -19.23 -12.10
N ASN A 251 -18.31 -19.64 -11.47
CA ASN A 251 -18.48 -19.94 -10.05
C ASN A 251 -17.32 -20.75 -9.45
N ARG A 252 -16.48 -20.08 -8.65
CA ARG A 252 -15.76 -20.71 -7.54
C ARG A 252 -15.89 -19.87 -6.28
N THR A 253 -16.86 -20.27 -5.48
CA THR A 253 -17.07 -19.79 -4.12
C THR A 253 -16.08 -20.53 -3.21
N ILE A 254 -15.00 -19.87 -2.82
CA ILE A 254 -14.14 -20.33 -1.72
C ILE A 254 -14.47 -19.40 -0.56
N PHE A 255 -15.32 -19.89 0.35
CA PHE A 255 -15.62 -19.19 1.60
C PHE A 255 -14.41 -19.28 2.53
N PRO A 256 -13.91 -18.16 3.08
CA PRO A 256 -13.00 -18.25 4.22
C PRO A 256 -13.78 -18.81 5.43
N THR A 257 -13.37 -19.95 5.98
CA THR A 257 -13.98 -20.52 7.19
C THR A 257 -13.65 -19.68 8.42
N ALA A 258 -14.47 -19.79 9.47
CA ALA A 258 -14.28 -19.06 10.73
C ALA A 258 -12.94 -19.36 11.42
N GLU A 259 -12.29 -20.49 11.09
CA GLU A 259 -10.92 -20.83 11.53
C GLU A 259 -9.85 -19.92 10.89
N GLU A 260 -10.11 -19.37 9.69
CA GLU A 260 -9.19 -18.45 8.99
C GLU A 260 -9.09 -17.07 9.65
N GLN A 261 -10.03 -16.72 10.54
CA GLN A 261 -9.99 -15.48 11.33
C GLN A 261 -9.04 -15.58 12.54
N GLN A 262 -8.70 -16.80 12.97
CA GLN A 262 -7.86 -17.08 14.14
C GLN A 262 -6.37 -17.25 13.83
N GLN A 263 -5.93 -17.11 12.56
CA GLN A 263 -4.50 -17.10 12.25
C GLN A 263 -3.85 -15.84 12.86
N GLN A 264 -3.25 -16.09 14.03
CA GLN A 264 -2.51 -15.19 14.86
C GLN A 264 -1.32 -14.62 14.09
N SER A 265 -1.04 -13.36 14.37
CA SER A 265 -0.17 -12.46 13.61
C SER A 265 1.24 -13.02 13.40
N TYR A 266 1.56 -13.40 12.16
CA TYR A 266 2.97 -13.53 11.78
C TYR A 266 3.52 -12.11 11.57
N GLY A 267 4.49 -11.71 12.39
CA GLY A 267 5.39 -10.58 12.10
C GLY A 267 4.84 -9.14 12.25
N LEU A 268 3.51 -8.93 12.27
CA LEU A 268 2.91 -7.63 12.60
C LEU A 268 2.38 -7.59 14.05
N PRO A 269 2.14 -6.41 14.63
CA PRO A 269 1.47 -6.31 15.91
C PRO A 269 0.04 -6.90 15.91
N ALA A 270 -0.41 -7.39 17.06
CA ALA A 270 -1.75 -7.97 17.20
C ALA A 270 -2.85 -6.98 16.79
N ASN A 271 -3.91 -7.49 16.15
CA ASN A 271 -5.03 -6.71 15.64
C ASN A 271 -4.66 -5.63 14.61
N THR A 272 -3.51 -5.77 13.93
CA THR A 272 -3.13 -4.94 12.78
C THR A 272 -3.02 -5.75 11.49
N GLN A 273 -3.05 -5.07 10.35
CA GLN A 273 -2.79 -5.64 9.03
C GLN A 273 -2.18 -4.58 8.09
N MET A 274 -1.56 -5.05 7.02
CA MET A 274 -1.09 -4.19 5.93
C MET A 274 -2.26 -3.78 5.05
N TRP A 275 -2.29 -2.50 4.70
CA TRP A 275 -3.21 -1.92 3.73
C TRP A 275 -2.45 -1.25 2.59
N VAL A 276 -3.05 -1.26 1.39
CA VAL A 276 -2.56 -0.54 0.21
C VAL A 276 -3.60 0.52 -0.14
N VAL A 277 -3.17 1.77 -0.27
CA VAL A 277 -4.03 2.95 -0.46
C VAL A 277 -3.43 3.91 -1.50
N ASP A 278 -4.18 4.96 -1.83
CA ASP A 278 -3.81 6.06 -2.75
C ASP A 278 -3.49 5.60 -4.17
N PHE A 279 -4.54 5.44 -5.00
CA PHE A 279 -4.41 4.97 -6.37
C PHE A 279 -4.59 6.09 -7.41
N ASP A 280 -4.48 7.35 -7.01
CA ASP A 280 -4.78 8.52 -7.84
C ASP A 280 -3.76 8.74 -8.98
N LYS A 281 -2.53 8.23 -8.84
CA LYS A 281 -1.48 8.31 -9.88
C LYS A 281 -1.17 6.99 -10.59
N CYS A 282 -1.85 5.92 -10.21
CA CYS A 282 -1.74 4.66 -10.93
C CYS A 282 -2.21 4.82 -12.38
N SER A 283 -1.70 3.97 -13.26
CA SER A 283 -2.22 3.83 -14.61
C SER A 283 -2.32 2.36 -15.02
N ARG A 284 -3.23 2.08 -15.96
CA ARG A 284 -3.37 0.75 -16.55
C ARG A 284 -2.15 0.33 -17.37
N VAL A 285 -1.79 -0.94 -17.25
CA VAL A 285 -0.69 -1.58 -17.97
C VAL A 285 -1.20 -2.88 -18.59
N ARG A 286 -0.83 -3.18 -19.84
CA ARG A 286 -1.31 -4.40 -20.50
C ARG A 286 -0.36 -5.56 -20.24
N VAL A 287 -0.39 -6.05 -19.00
CA VAL A 287 0.53 -7.10 -18.49
C VAL A 287 0.41 -8.47 -19.16
N TRP A 288 -0.56 -8.67 -20.08
CA TRP A 288 -0.81 -9.90 -20.82
C TRP A 288 -0.42 -9.85 -22.30
N ASP A 289 -0.25 -8.65 -22.84
CA ASP A 289 0.03 -8.45 -24.27
C ASP A 289 1.45 -8.94 -24.61
N SER A 290 1.67 -9.46 -25.82
CA SER A 290 2.98 -9.87 -26.32
C SER A 290 3.97 -8.69 -26.47
N THR A 291 3.48 -7.45 -26.47
CA THR A 291 4.26 -6.21 -26.61
C THR A 291 4.84 -5.64 -25.30
N LEU A 292 4.84 -6.42 -24.20
CA LEU A 292 5.15 -5.96 -22.83
C LEU A 292 6.56 -5.37 -22.60
N SER A 293 7.50 -5.45 -23.53
CA SER A 293 8.87 -4.96 -23.29
C SER A 293 8.93 -3.48 -22.86
N LYS A 294 8.03 -2.62 -23.36
CA LYS A 294 7.89 -1.22 -22.89
C LYS A 294 7.25 -1.10 -21.50
N ASP A 295 6.31 -1.99 -21.21
CA ASP A 295 5.55 -1.98 -19.96
C ASP A 295 6.40 -2.47 -18.77
N ILE A 296 7.39 -3.36 -18.98
CA ILE A 296 8.31 -3.78 -17.91
C ILE A 296 9.04 -2.59 -17.29
N ARG A 297 9.55 -1.68 -18.12
CA ARG A 297 10.24 -0.48 -17.64
C ARG A 297 9.28 0.45 -16.91
N ARG A 298 8.06 0.61 -17.42
CA ARG A 298 7.02 1.41 -16.76
C ARG A 298 6.69 0.88 -15.36
N LEU A 299 6.52 -0.44 -15.20
CA LEU A 299 6.31 -1.06 -13.88
C LEU A 299 7.49 -0.78 -12.94
N ALA A 300 8.72 -0.86 -13.44
CA ALA A 300 9.93 -0.57 -12.66
C ALA A 300 10.06 0.92 -12.28
N GLU A 301 9.68 1.83 -13.18
CA GLU A 301 9.63 3.27 -12.92
C GLU A 301 8.53 3.62 -11.90
N GLY A 302 7.38 2.95 -11.96
CA GLY A 302 6.32 3.04 -10.96
C GLY A 302 6.84 2.72 -9.56
N ILE A 303 7.51 1.56 -9.39
CA ILE A 303 8.16 1.20 -8.12
C ILE A 303 9.13 2.29 -7.65
N ASN A 304 9.98 2.79 -8.55
CA ASN A 304 11.00 3.79 -8.21
C ASN A 304 10.43 5.19 -7.88
N ALA A 305 9.23 5.52 -8.36
CA ALA A 305 8.59 6.81 -8.14
C ALA A 305 7.84 6.90 -6.80
N ASN A 306 7.62 5.77 -6.12
CA ASN A 306 6.98 5.74 -4.82
C ASN A 306 7.91 6.27 -3.71
N ASP A 307 7.28 6.66 -2.61
CA ASP A 307 7.91 6.76 -1.29
C ASP A 307 8.76 5.50 -0.95
N PRO A 308 9.70 5.58 0.01
CA PRO A 308 10.69 4.53 0.30
C PRO A 308 10.14 3.24 0.97
N TYR A 309 8.93 2.81 0.61
CA TYR A 309 8.28 1.58 1.06
C TYR A 309 9.03 0.32 0.60
N TYR A 310 9.54 0.30 -0.63
CA TYR A 310 10.18 -0.88 -1.22
C TYR A 310 11.64 -1.00 -0.78
N PRO A 311 12.10 -2.15 -0.26
CA PRO A 311 13.51 -2.31 0.12
C PRO A 311 14.44 -2.06 -1.09
N GLY A 312 15.52 -1.30 -0.92
CA GLY A 312 16.36 -0.89 -2.05
C GLY A 312 17.35 -1.98 -2.50
N PRO A 313 17.70 -2.04 -3.80
CA PRO A 313 18.66 -3.02 -4.36
C PRO A 313 20.13 -2.75 -4.00
N LEU A 314 20.41 -1.60 -3.35
CA LEU A 314 21.74 -1.22 -2.87
C LEU A 314 21.63 -0.71 -1.43
N PRO A 315 21.28 -1.57 -0.45
CA PRO A 315 21.19 -1.17 0.94
C PRO A 315 22.59 -0.94 1.51
N ASP A 316 22.65 -0.34 2.70
CA ASP A 316 23.89 -0.05 3.41
C ASP A 316 24.23 -1.10 4.49
N THR A 317 23.44 -2.18 4.61
CA THR A 317 23.63 -3.28 5.57
C THR A 317 23.20 -4.63 5.00
N ASN A 318 23.77 -5.71 5.53
CA ASN A 318 23.36 -7.06 5.19
C ASN A 318 21.88 -7.32 5.53
N PHE A 319 21.38 -6.81 6.66
CA PHE A 319 19.96 -6.94 7.01
C PHE A 319 19.05 -6.28 5.96
N GLY A 320 19.37 -5.07 5.51
CA GLY A 320 18.64 -4.42 4.42
C GLY A 320 18.70 -5.23 3.11
N TRP A 321 19.82 -5.92 2.86
CA TRP A 321 19.97 -6.83 1.73
C TRP A 321 19.06 -8.05 1.85
N GLU A 322 19.00 -8.70 3.02
CA GLU A 322 18.12 -9.84 3.26
C GLU A 322 16.63 -9.46 3.12
N VAL A 323 16.24 -8.27 3.58
CA VAL A 323 14.88 -7.73 3.41
C VAL A 323 14.57 -7.47 1.93
N PHE A 324 15.54 -6.95 1.15
CA PHE A 324 15.42 -6.81 -0.31
C PHE A 324 15.29 -8.15 -1.03
N ILE A 325 16.08 -9.15 -0.67
CA ILE A 325 15.95 -10.50 -1.22
C ILE A 325 14.57 -11.08 -0.92
N THR A 326 14.12 -10.99 0.34
CA THR A 326 12.79 -11.44 0.77
C THR A 326 11.69 -10.80 -0.09
N PHE A 327 11.76 -9.49 -0.29
CA PHE A 327 10.80 -8.75 -1.11
C PHE A 327 10.81 -9.24 -2.57
N THR A 328 11.98 -9.29 -3.20
CA THR A 328 12.08 -9.62 -4.63
C THR A 328 11.68 -11.07 -4.92
N GLU A 329 12.10 -12.03 -4.09
CA GLU A 329 11.72 -13.43 -4.23
C GLU A 329 10.21 -13.63 -4.04
N THR A 330 9.63 -12.96 -3.04
CA THR A 330 8.18 -13.01 -2.79
C THR A 330 7.41 -12.43 -3.96
N TYR A 331 7.81 -11.26 -4.46
CA TYR A 331 7.17 -10.62 -5.60
C TYR A 331 7.27 -11.50 -6.86
N ILE A 332 8.44 -12.07 -7.14
CA ILE A 332 8.64 -12.95 -8.31
C ILE A 332 7.78 -14.21 -8.20
N LYS A 333 7.78 -14.87 -7.03
CA LYS A 333 6.95 -16.05 -6.79
C LYS A 333 5.46 -15.71 -6.93
N ALA A 334 5.02 -14.63 -6.30
CA ALA A 334 3.61 -14.22 -6.31
C ALA A 334 3.17 -13.85 -7.73
N GLY A 335 3.96 -13.05 -8.44
CA GLY A 335 3.69 -12.70 -9.83
C GLY A 335 3.58 -13.93 -10.72
N ARG A 336 4.47 -14.93 -10.56
CA ARG A 336 4.36 -16.20 -11.29
C ARG A 336 3.07 -16.97 -10.95
N CYS A 337 2.68 -17.05 -9.68
CA CYS A 337 1.44 -17.70 -9.27
C CYS A 337 0.21 -17.02 -9.88
N ILE A 338 0.15 -15.69 -9.82
CA ILE A 338 -0.95 -14.90 -10.38
C ILE A 338 -1.00 -15.08 -11.90
N LEU A 339 0.11 -14.82 -12.58
CA LEU A 339 0.22 -14.94 -14.03
C LEU A 339 -0.15 -16.35 -14.50
N ARG A 340 0.26 -17.40 -13.79
CA ARG A 340 -0.14 -18.77 -14.12
C ARG A 340 -1.65 -18.95 -14.01
N HIS A 341 -2.25 -18.56 -12.89
CA HIS A 341 -3.68 -18.71 -12.64
C HIS A 341 -4.56 -17.98 -13.66
N THR A 342 -4.14 -16.79 -14.10
CA THR A 342 -4.91 -15.94 -15.00
C THR A 342 -4.61 -16.21 -16.47
N PHE A 343 -3.34 -16.48 -16.82
CA PHE A 343 -2.90 -16.64 -18.21
C PHE A 343 -3.10 -18.06 -18.75
N GLU A 344 -3.04 -19.10 -17.92
CA GLU A 344 -3.37 -20.48 -18.37
C GLU A 344 -4.81 -20.57 -18.94
N LYS A 345 -5.70 -19.65 -18.55
CA LYS A 345 -7.07 -19.59 -19.09
C LYS A 345 -7.15 -19.09 -20.54
N VAL A 346 -6.10 -18.44 -21.03
CA VAL A 346 -6.09 -17.75 -22.35
C VAL A 346 -4.86 -18.05 -23.20
N ALA A 347 -3.85 -18.75 -22.66
CA ALA A 347 -2.63 -19.11 -23.38
C ALA A 347 -2.90 -20.14 -24.46
N THR A 348 -2.20 -20.03 -25.60
CA THR A 348 -2.31 -20.95 -26.73
C THR A 348 -1.15 -21.94 -26.83
N GLY A 349 -0.15 -21.87 -25.94
CA GLY A 349 0.97 -22.83 -25.87
C GLY A 349 1.96 -22.60 -24.72
N ASP A 350 2.74 -23.62 -24.37
CA ASP A 350 3.65 -23.65 -23.21
C ASP A 350 4.82 -22.64 -23.31
N GLU A 351 5.35 -22.41 -24.50
CA GLU A 351 6.46 -21.47 -24.72
C GLU A 351 6.04 -20.02 -24.38
N GLN A 352 4.82 -19.65 -24.75
CA GLN A 352 4.25 -18.34 -24.43
C GLN A 352 4.07 -18.17 -22.93
N LEU A 353 3.60 -19.22 -22.24
CA LEU A 353 3.46 -19.23 -20.79
C LEU A 353 4.83 -19.05 -20.10
N GLN A 354 5.87 -19.77 -20.54
CA GLN A 354 7.21 -19.62 -19.98
C GLN A 354 7.74 -18.20 -20.12
N HIS A 355 7.57 -17.57 -21.28
CA HIS A 355 7.97 -16.19 -21.49
C HIS A 355 7.21 -15.22 -20.56
N VAL A 356 5.90 -15.41 -20.39
CA VAL A 356 5.08 -14.60 -19.48
C VAL A 356 5.54 -14.75 -18.03
N LEU A 357 5.87 -15.96 -17.58
CA LEU A 357 6.33 -16.23 -16.21
C LEU A 357 7.71 -15.62 -15.87
N GLN A 358 8.45 -15.09 -16.85
CA GLN A 358 9.69 -14.34 -16.61
C GLN A 358 9.47 -12.85 -16.28
N ARG A 359 8.29 -12.30 -16.60
CA ARG A 359 7.99 -10.87 -16.49
C ARG A 359 8.21 -10.31 -15.07
N PRO A 360 7.83 -11.00 -13.97
CA PRO A 360 8.13 -10.52 -12.62
C PRO A 360 9.63 -10.33 -12.36
N ALA A 361 10.47 -11.27 -12.79
CA ALA A 361 11.91 -11.16 -12.65
C ALA A 361 12.50 -10.04 -13.53
N MET A 362 11.93 -9.83 -14.73
CA MET A 362 12.32 -8.72 -15.61
C MET A 362 12.06 -7.35 -14.96
N VAL A 363 10.91 -7.16 -14.30
CA VAL A 363 10.61 -5.92 -13.56
C VAL A 363 11.66 -5.66 -12.47
N MET A 364 11.97 -6.67 -11.66
CA MET A 364 12.95 -6.52 -10.57
C MET A 364 14.37 -6.24 -11.09
N ARG A 365 14.76 -6.85 -12.21
CA ARG A 365 16.03 -6.54 -12.89
C ARG A 365 16.05 -5.10 -13.40
N GLU A 366 14.99 -4.66 -14.07
CA GLU A 366 14.93 -3.31 -14.63
C GLU A 366 14.94 -2.25 -13.54
N TRP A 367 14.18 -2.45 -12.46
CA TRP A 367 14.20 -1.57 -11.30
C TRP A 367 15.59 -1.50 -10.65
N THR A 368 16.24 -2.66 -10.49
CA THR A 368 17.63 -2.70 -9.98
C THR A 368 18.58 -1.88 -10.87
N LYS A 369 18.46 -1.97 -12.20
CA LYS A 369 19.27 -1.14 -13.11
C LYS A 369 18.99 0.34 -12.95
N ILE A 370 17.72 0.75 -12.84
CA ILE A 370 17.31 2.15 -12.66
C ILE A 370 18.00 2.72 -11.41
N VAL A 371 17.86 2.05 -10.26
CA VAL A 371 18.44 2.51 -8.99
C VAL A 371 19.96 2.54 -9.04
N MET A 372 20.59 1.47 -9.54
CA MET A 372 22.05 1.36 -9.62
C MET A 372 22.65 2.43 -10.52
N ASN A 373 22.02 2.70 -11.68
CA ASN A 373 22.45 3.74 -12.59
C ASN A 373 22.30 5.14 -11.97
N ALA A 374 21.16 5.43 -11.35
CA ALA A 374 20.93 6.71 -10.67
C ALA A 374 21.97 6.94 -9.54
N LYS A 375 22.23 5.94 -8.70
CA LYS A 375 23.27 6.05 -7.66
C LYS A 375 24.66 6.24 -8.25
N LYS A 376 25.00 5.53 -9.32
CA LYS A 376 26.30 5.66 -9.98
C LYS A 376 26.51 7.04 -10.61
N THR A 377 25.47 7.68 -11.14
CA THR A 377 25.56 8.98 -11.83
C THR A 377 25.40 10.16 -10.88
N GLN A 378 24.52 10.07 -9.88
CA GLN A 378 24.16 11.20 -9.00
C GLN A 378 24.83 11.13 -7.62
N GLU A 379 25.21 9.93 -7.15
CA GLU A 379 25.73 9.69 -5.80
C GLU A 379 26.92 8.71 -5.81
N ARG A 380 27.92 8.97 -6.68
CA ARG A 380 28.99 8.02 -6.99
C ARG A 380 29.72 7.48 -5.76
N GLU A 381 30.02 8.33 -4.80
CA GLU A 381 30.68 7.93 -3.55
C GLU A 381 29.84 6.95 -2.72
N VAL A 382 28.51 7.15 -2.66
CA VAL A 382 27.58 6.24 -1.97
C VAL A 382 27.58 4.89 -2.67
N TYR A 383 27.51 4.93 -4.00
CA TYR A 383 27.52 3.73 -4.82
C TYR A 383 28.79 2.91 -4.57
N ASP A 384 29.96 3.53 -4.68
CA ASP A 384 31.24 2.83 -4.52
C ASP A 384 31.42 2.31 -3.08
N ALA A 385 31.00 3.07 -2.06
CA ALA A 385 31.04 2.64 -0.66
C ALA A 385 30.15 1.42 -0.39
N ARG A 386 28.88 1.44 -0.84
CA ARG A 386 27.95 0.32 -0.64
C ARG A 386 28.37 -0.93 -1.43
N MET A 387 28.90 -0.75 -2.64
CA MET A 387 29.46 -1.86 -3.42
C MET A 387 30.70 -2.48 -2.75
N LYS A 388 31.54 -1.66 -2.11
CA LYS A 388 32.68 -2.15 -1.33
C LYS A 388 32.22 -2.98 -0.13
N ILE A 389 31.26 -2.48 0.65
CA ILE A 389 30.67 -3.23 1.79
C ILE A 389 30.15 -4.58 1.32
N ARG A 390 29.29 -4.57 0.28
CA ARG A 390 28.71 -5.77 -0.30
C ARG A 390 29.78 -6.81 -0.70
N LYS A 391 30.88 -6.36 -1.29
CA LYS A 391 31.99 -7.23 -1.69
C LYS A 391 32.75 -7.81 -0.49
N ILE A 392 33.03 -6.99 0.51
CA ILE A 392 33.75 -7.39 1.73
C ILE A 392 32.93 -8.41 2.52
N GLU A 393 31.63 -8.18 2.66
CA GLU A 393 30.71 -9.05 3.40
C GLU A 393 30.20 -10.23 2.56
N GLY A 394 30.57 -10.33 1.29
CA GLY A 394 30.29 -11.49 0.46
C GLY A 394 28.82 -11.70 0.13
N TRP A 395 28.00 -10.65 0.00
CA TRP A 395 26.57 -10.83 -0.24
C TRP A 395 26.29 -11.47 -1.60
N GLU A 396 25.70 -12.66 -1.57
CA GLU A 396 25.35 -13.42 -2.76
C GLU A 396 24.32 -12.68 -3.63
N LYS A 397 24.46 -12.84 -4.94
CA LYS A 397 23.47 -12.35 -5.90
C LYS A 397 22.47 -13.48 -6.16
N PRO A 398 21.16 -13.21 -6.11
CA PRO A 398 20.17 -14.22 -6.43
C PRO A 398 20.20 -14.53 -7.94
N ALA A 399 19.85 -15.76 -8.32
CA ALA A 399 19.90 -16.23 -9.71
C ALA A 399 19.13 -15.31 -10.66
N TRP A 400 17.94 -14.84 -10.26
CA TRP A 400 17.11 -13.95 -11.07
C TRP A 400 17.80 -12.63 -11.46
N LEU A 401 18.80 -12.19 -10.69
CA LEU A 401 19.56 -10.97 -10.94
C LEU A 401 20.76 -11.20 -11.86
N ILE A 402 21.29 -12.43 -11.91
CA ILE A 402 22.48 -12.79 -12.70
C ILE A 402 22.11 -13.36 -14.07
N ASP A 403 21.00 -14.07 -14.16
CA ASP A 403 20.55 -14.72 -15.40
C ASP A 403 20.39 -13.68 -16.52
N LYS A 404 21.41 -13.62 -17.38
CA LYS A 404 21.28 -13.08 -18.73
C LYS A 404 20.46 -14.12 -19.48
N MET A 405 19.13 -14.00 -19.42
CA MET A 405 18.29 -14.86 -20.25
C MET A 405 18.71 -14.63 -21.72
N ALA A 406 19.03 -15.74 -22.37
CA ALA A 406 19.53 -15.85 -23.73
C ALA A 406 18.54 -15.29 -24.76
#